data_AF-A0A1X1K5K2-F1
#
_entry.id   AF-A0A1X1K5K2-F1
#
_cell.length_a   1.000
_cell.length_b   1.000
_cell.length_c   1.000
_cell.angle_alpha   90.00
_cell.angle_beta   90.00
_cell.angle_gamma   90.00
#
_symmetry.space_group_name_H-M   'P 1'
#
loop_
_entity.id
_entity.type
_entity.pdbx_description
1 polymer ?
#
loop_
_entity_poly.entity_id
_entity_poly.type
_entity_poly.pdbx_seq_one_letter_code
_entity_poly.pdbx_strand_id
1 'polypeptide(L)' 'MTMISLKAEVHCPFCGECYVRKVGPNAKSLLCRFCRMSIYLKWKTKTRLGTDKHGFARIADEPFNGNEIVEDLNEVFGHE' A
#
# COMPACT_ATOMS: atom_id res chain seq x y z
N MET A 1 7.18 -21.97 11.18
CA MET A 1 7.49 -20.70 10.50
C MET A 1 6.66 -19.60 11.14
N THR A 2 7.28 -18.70 11.91
CA THR A 2 6.57 -17.60 12.57
C THR A 2 6.07 -16.64 11.50
N MET A 3 4.75 -16.45 11.38
CA MET A 3 4.17 -15.47 10.46
C MET A 3 4.50 -14.06 10.95
N ILE A 4 5.61 -13.49 10.47
CA ILE A 4 5.99 -12.11 10.78
C ILE A 4 4.96 -11.18 10.12
N SER A 5 4.07 -10.58 10.90
CA SER A 5 3.12 -9.57 10.43
C SER A 5 3.67 -8.17 10.68
N LEU A 6 3.73 -7.34 9.65
CA LEU A 6 4.24 -5.96 9.70
C LEU A 6 3.09 -4.97 9.82
N LYS A 7 3.29 -3.90 10.58
CA LYS A 7 2.33 -2.80 10.71
C LYS A 7 2.44 -1.89 9.49
N ALA A 8 1.34 -1.73 8.77
CA ALA A 8 1.18 -0.82 7.65
C ALA A 8 0.22 0.30 8.02
N GLU A 9 0.62 1.53 7.72
CA GLU A 9 -0.28 2.67 7.65
C GLU A 9 -0.88 2.71 6.24
N VAL A 10 -2.21 2.81 6.14
CA VAL A 10 -2.95 2.81 4.88
C VAL A 10 -3.68 4.13 4.76
N HIS A 11 -3.39 4.88 3.70
CA HIS A 11 -4.10 6.09 3.29
C HIS A 11 -4.65 5.80 1.90
N CYS A 12 -5.94 5.47 1.79
CA CYS A 12 -6.47 5.02 0.51
C CYS A 12 -6.59 6.19 -0.49
N PRO A 13 -5.88 6.19 -1.63
CA PRO A 13 -5.96 7.28 -2.60
C PRO A 13 -7.30 7.33 -3.35
N PHE A 14 -8.12 6.27 -3.26
CA PHE A 14 -9.39 6.17 -3.97
C PHE A 14 -10.60 6.63 -3.15
N CYS A 15 -10.64 6.34 -1.85
CA CYS A 15 -11.79 6.66 -0.99
C CYS A 15 -11.46 7.60 0.18
N GLY A 16 -10.20 8.01 0.34
CA GLY A 16 -9.76 8.94 1.39
C GLY A 16 -9.67 8.33 2.80
N GLU A 17 -10.09 7.08 2.99
CA GLU A 17 -10.04 6.42 4.29
C GLU A 17 -8.60 6.12 4.76
N CYS A 18 -8.32 6.41 6.02
CA CYS A 18 -7.03 6.20 6.66
C CYS A 18 -7.15 5.21 7.83
N TYR A 19 -6.31 4.17 7.85
CA TYR A 19 -6.33 3.17 8.92
C TYR A 19 -5.02 2.39 9.03
N VAL A 20 -4.89 1.62 10.11
CA VAL A 20 -3.76 0.72 10.34
C VAL A 20 -4.13 -0.71 10.01
N ARG A 21 -3.26 -1.44 9.32
CA ARG A 21 -3.45 -2.87 9.00
C ARG A 21 -2.16 -3.65 9.18
N LYS A 22 -2.28 -4.92 9.57
CA LYS A 22 -1.17 -5.87 9.56
C LYS A 22 -1.05 -6.51 8.18
N VAL A 23 0.15 -6.54 7.63
CA VAL A 23 0.44 -7.10 6.29
C VAL A 23 1.58 -8.12 6.37
N GLY A 24 1.58 -9.08 5.44
CA GLY A 24 2.67 -10.04 5.31
C GLY A 24 3.97 -9.36 4.85
N PRO A 25 5.14 -9.95 5.14
CA PRO A 25 6.43 -9.34 4.82
C PRO A 25 6.68 -9.31 3.31
N ASN A 26 6.08 -10.25 2.58
CA ASN A 26 6.17 -10.39 1.13
C ASN A 26 5.02 -9.71 0.37
N ALA A 27 4.08 -9.06 1.07
CA ALA A 27 2.99 -8.35 0.41
C ALA A 27 3.54 -7.14 -0.37
N LYS A 28 3.10 -7.02 -1.63
CA LYS A 28 3.41 -5.88 -2.52
C LYS A 28 2.24 -4.90 -2.64
N SER A 29 1.02 -5.35 -2.34
CA SER A 29 -0.20 -4.54 -2.35
C SER A 29 -1.18 -5.05 -1.30
N LEU A 30 -2.21 -4.27 -1.03
CA LEU A 30 -3.37 -4.68 -0.26
C LEU A 30 -4.65 -4.12 -0.88
N LEU A 31 -5.78 -4.77 -0.60
CA LEU A 31 -7.08 -4.22 -0.94
C LEU A 31 -7.56 -3.30 0.19
N CYS A 32 -8.04 -2.12 -0.19
CA CYS A 32 -8.72 -1.22 0.74
C CYS A 32 -9.90 -1.95 1.39
N ARG A 33 -10.04 -1.89 2.71
CA ARG A 33 -11.15 -2.57 3.40
C ARG A 33 -12.52 -1.93 3.10
N PHE A 34 -12.53 -0.70 2.56
CA PHE A 34 -13.75 0.07 2.28
C PHE A 34 -14.12 0.00 0.80
N CYS A 35 -13.27 0.53 -0.09
CA CYS A 35 -13.56 0.56 -1.54
C CYS A 35 -13.05 -0.66 -2.31
N ARG A 36 -12.33 -1.59 -1.66
CA ARG A 36 -11.72 -2.79 -2.26
C ARG A 36 -10.69 -2.53 -3.37
N MET A 37 -10.32 -1.28 -3.61
CA MET A 37 -9.26 -0.94 -4.57
C MET A 37 -7.89 -1.43 -4.09
N SER A 38 -7.06 -1.86 -5.03
CA SER A 38 -5.67 -2.28 -4.76
C SER A 38 -4.78 -1.06 -4.55
N ILE A 39 -4.07 -1.05 -3.42
CA ILE A 39 -3.15 0.01 -3.00
C ILE A 39 -1.75 -0.59 -2.89
N TYR A 40 -0.74 0.12 -3.41
CA TYR A 40 0.64 -0.34 -3.37
C TYR A 40 1.21 -0.28 -1.95
N LEU A 41 2.01 -1.29 -1.56
CA LEU A 41 2.68 -1.34 -0.25
C LEU A 41 4.16 -1.01 -0.40
N LYS A 42 4.52 0.20 0.04
CA LYS A 42 5.89 0.69 0.10
C LYS A 42 6.51 0.46 1.48
N TRP A 43 7.82 0.33 1.54
CA TRP A 43 8.56 0.34 2.80
C TRP A 43 8.76 1.77 3.26
N LYS A 44 8.50 2.08 4.54
CA LYS A 44 8.80 3.41 5.08
C LYS A 44 10.31 3.66 5.24
N THR A 45 11.09 2.59 5.38
CA THR A 45 12.54 2.63 5.56
C THR A 45 13.25 1.96 4.39
N LYS A 46 14.55 2.30 4.21
CA LYS A 46 15.42 1.63 3.22
C LYS A 46 15.63 0.14 3.49
N THR A 47 15.40 -0.31 4.73
CA THR A 47 15.57 -1.70 5.16
C THR A 47 14.21 -2.38 5.39
N ARG A 48 14.09 -3.66 5.01
CA ARG A 48 12.86 -4.49 5.15
C ARG A 48 12.47 -4.84 6.60
N LEU A 49 13.25 -4.38 7.57
CA LEU A 49 13.04 -4.59 9.01
C LEU A 49 13.02 -3.26 9.78
N GLY A 50 13.24 -2.14 9.11
CA GLY A 50 13.14 -0.82 9.73
C GLY A 50 11.67 -0.46 9.97
N THR A 51 11.42 0.18 11.10
CA THR A 51 10.15 0.85 11.38
C THR A 51 10.41 2.35 11.50
N ASP A 52 9.40 3.15 11.20
CA ASP A 52 9.45 4.58 11.52
C ASP A 52 9.37 4.83 13.04
N LYS A 53 9.47 6.10 13.44
CA LYS A 53 9.33 6.56 14.83
C LYS A 53 8.01 6.16 15.52
N HIS A 54 7.02 5.69 14.76
CA HIS A 54 5.70 5.26 15.24
C HIS A 54 5.49 3.73 15.13
N GLY A 55 6.54 2.98 14.77
CA GLY A 55 6.52 1.52 14.68
C GLY A 55 5.90 0.96 13.39
N PHE A 56 5.76 1.77 12.33
CA PHE A 56 5.25 1.31 11.03
C PHE A 56 6.40 0.95 10.09
N ALA A 57 6.37 -0.28 9.57
CA ALA A 57 7.35 -0.74 8.58
C ALA A 57 6.92 -0.44 7.14
N ARG A 58 5.61 -0.30 6.93
CA ARG A 58 5.00 -0.17 5.61
C ARG A 58 4.06 1.04 5.55
N ILE A 59 3.97 1.64 4.37
CA ILE A 59 2.96 2.65 4.02
C ILE A 59 2.26 2.23 2.73
N ALA A 60 0.96 2.46 2.67
CA ALA A 60 0.13 2.27 1.49
C ALA A 60 -0.65 3.55 1.22
N ASP A 61 -0.05 4.44 0.42
CA ASP A 61 -0.59 5.73 0.03
C ASP A 61 -0.71 5.91 -1.49
N GLU A 62 -0.04 5.05 -2.27
CA GLU A 62 -0.01 5.13 -3.73
C GLU A 62 -0.99 4.12 -4.38
N PRO A 63 -1.65 4.48 -5.49
CA PRO A 63 -2.43 3.54 -6.29
C PRO A 63 -1.55 2.36 -6.71
N PHE A 64 -2.10 1.15 -6.75
CA PHE A 64 -1.38 0.03 -7.35
C PHE A 64 -1.50 0.08 -8.87
N ASN A 65 -0.38 0.10 -9.59
CA ASN A 65 -0.39 0.21 -11.06
C ASN A 65 -1.16 -0.90 -11.80
N GLY A 66 -1.38 -2.07 -11.19
CA GLY A 66 -2.22 -3.13 -11.76
C GLY A 66 -3.68 -3.03 -11.32
N ASN A 67 -4.21 -1.81 -11.20
CA ASN A 67 -5.62 -1.54 -10.92
C ASN A 67 -6.23 -1.01 -12.21
N GLU A 68 -7.35 -1.59 -12.66
CA GLU A 68 -8.06 -1.20 -13.88
C GLU A 68 -8.24 0.32 -14.00
N ILE A 69 -8.64 1.00 -12.92
CA ILE A 69 -8.83 2.46 -12.91
C ILE A 69 -7.51 3.22 -13.16
N VAL A 70 -6.39 2.68 -12.65
CA VAL A 70 -5.06 3.29 -12.80
C VAL A 70 -4.48 2.98 -14.18
N GLU A 71 -4.75 1.79 -14.71
CA GLU A 71 -4.37 1.40 -16.08
C GLU A 71 -5.10 2.26 -17.11
N ASP A 72 -6.42 2.44 -16.94
CA ASP A 72 -7.22 3.34 -17.78
C ASP A 72 -6.71 4.78 -17.72
N LEU A 73 -6.37 5.28 -16.52
CA LEU A 73 -5.80 6.63 -16.38
C LEU A 73 -4.44 6.75 -17.08
N ASN A 74 -3.57 5.75 -16.94
CA ASN A 74 -2.25 5.75 -17.56
C ASN A 74 -2.33 5.62 -19.08
N GLU A 75 -3.34 4.95 -19.62
CA GLU A 75 -3.57 4.91 -21.07
C GLU A 75 -3.94 6.30 -21.61
N VAL A 76 -4.74 7.06 -20.87
CA VAL A 76 -5.16 8.41 -21.30
C VAL A 76 -4.07 9.46 -21.08
N PHE A 77 -3.32 9.39 -19.99
CA PHE A 77 -2.41 10.45 -19.53
C PHE A 77 -0.93 10.07 -19.47
N GLY A 78 -0.53 8.81 -19.71
CA GLY A 78 0.85 8.33 -19.53
C GLY A 78 1.80 8.55 -20.72
N HIS A 79 1.41 9.33 -21.72
CA HIS A 79 2.17 9.57 -22.96
C HIS A 79 2.99 10.87 -22.96
N GLU A 80 3.49 11.30 -21.80
CA GLU A 80 4.30 12.52 -21.64
C GLU A 80 5.81 12.25 -21.65
#